data_AF-A0A7Z7IE74-F1
#
_entry.id   AF-A0A7Z7IE74-F1
#
_cell.length_a   1.000
_cell.length_b   1.000
_cell.length_c   1.000
_cell.angle_alpha   90.00
_cell.angle_beta   90.00
_cell.angle_gamma   90.00
#
_symmetry.space_group_name_H-M   'P 1'
#
loop_
_entity.id
_entity.type
_entity.pdbx_description
1 polymer ?
#
loop_
_entity_poly.entity_id
_entity_poly.type
_entity_poly.pdbx_seq_one_letter_code
_entity_poly.pdbx_strand_id
1 'polypeptide(L)'
;MKLTPVGIDIAKSVFQVHHVDQQTGEIVNKPIKRSRFLEYFANRESCLIGMEACAGSHHWGRQLAQMGHKVRLMPPQYVKAFNIGNKKDAADARAIWTAVQLAGQSVAVKTEMQQAMLALHRMRQQLVKFRTMQINNLRGLLTEYGEVMPVGRAALDNGIASAFARLAERLPAVLIDTLREQWNGLATLDHQIGAIERRMRDWKKEDRAVKAISEIPGVGLLTATAAVAMIGDAKAFRSGREFAASVGLVPKQTGSGGKIQLLGISKRGDTYLRTLLVHGARSVVKSRKHTDRWLEQITQRRPFNVVVVALANKMARTIWAILAHDRPYQNAFNSVRPNPSAPLA
;
A
#
# COMPACT_ATOMS: atom_id res chain seq x y z
N MET A 1 5.13 -34.26 -0.03
CA MET A 1 6.58 -34.07 -0.25
C MET A 1 7.01 -32.75 0.39
N LYS A 2 8.11 -32.73 1.14
CA LYS A 2 8.63 -31.52 1.82
C LYS A 2 9.51 -30.74 0.82
N LEU A 3 9.01 -29.62 0.30
CA LEU A 3 9.74 -28.80 -0.67
C LEU A 3 11.07 -28.30 -0.09
N THR A 4 12.15 -28.35 -0.88
CA THR A 4 13.45 -27.82 -0.48
C THR A 4 13.38 -26.30 -0.33
N PRO A 5 13.73 -25.73 0.84
CA PRO A 5 13.75 -24.29 1.03
C PRO A 5 14.95 -23.65 0.34
N VAL A 6 14.72 -22.56 -0.39
CA VAL A 6 15.75 -21.77 -1.07
C VAL A 6 15.55 -20.30 -0.71
N GLY A 7 16.59 -19.65 -0.19
CA GLY A 7 16.60 -18.20 0.05
C GLY A 7 17.29 -17.48 -1.09
N ILE A 8 16.67 -16.41 -1.59
CA ILE A 8 17.20 -15.62 -2.69
C ILE A 8 17.22 -14.15 -2.30
N ASP A 9 18.41 -13.57 -2.29
CA ASP A 9 18.59 -12.12 -2.23
C ASP A 9 18.72 -11.54 -3.65
N ILE A 10 17.88 -10.55 -3.97
CA ILE A 10 17.75 -9.99 -5.32
C ILE A 10 18.41 -8.61 -5.36
N ALA A 11 19.45 -8.47 -6.18
CA ALA A 11 20.06 -7.18 -6.49
C ALA A 11 19.81 -6.75 -7.95
N LYS A 12 20.58 -5.77 -8.44
CA LYS A 12 20.44 -5.26 -9.82
C LYS A 12 20.94 -6.26 -10.88
N SER A 13 22.13 -6.84 -10.66
CA SER A 13 22.84 -7.60 -11.70
C SER A 13 23.20 -9.03 -11.30
N VAL A 14 23.38 -9.29 -10.02
CA VAL A 14 23.74 -10.61 -9.46
C VAL A 14 22.82 -10.88 -8.29
N PHE A 15 22.22 -12.07 -8.24
CA PHE A 15 21.38 -12.52 -7.14
C PHE A 15 22.17 -13.55 -6.34
N GLN A 16 21.94 -13.59 -5.03
CA GLN A 16 22.57 -14.58 -4.18
C GLN A 16 21.56 -15.66 -3.83
N VAL A 17 21.91 -16.92 -4.10
CA VAL A 17 21.07 -18.07 -3.79
C VAL A 17 21.68 -18.86 -2.64
N HIS A 18 20.86 -19.20 -1.66
CA HIS A 18 21.21 -20.04 -0.52
C HIS A 18 20.24 -21.21 -0.38
N HIS A 19 20.74 -22.44 -0.33
CA HIS A 19 19.97 -23.62 0.07
C HIS A 19 20.88 -24.69 0.66
N VAL A 20 20.28 -25.69 1.29
CA VAL A 20 21.00 -26.85 1.84
C VAL A 20 20.47 -28.09 1.15
N ASP A 21 21.38 -28.88 0.59
CA ASP A 21 21.04 -30.15 -0.03
C ASP A 21 20.55 -31.14 1.04
N GLN A 22 19.37 -31.73 0.83
CA GLN A 22 18.74 -32.57 1.86
C GLN A 22 19.40 -33.95 2.00
N GLN A 23 20.12 -34.43 0.99
CA GLN A 23 20.75 -35.75 1.00
C GLN A 23 22.18 -35.66 1.57
N THR A 24 22.93 -34.65 1.13
CA THR A 24 24.36 -34.51 1.48
C THR A 24 24.60 -33.56 2.66
N GLY A 25 23.65 -32.67 2.96
CA GLY A 25 23.84 -31.59 3.92
C GLY A 25 24.73 -30.45 3.43
N GLU A 26 25.15 -30.48 2.16
CA GLU A 26 26.00 -29.43 1.58
C GLU A 26 25.27 -28.09 1.54
N ILE A 27 25.95 -27.03 2.02
CA ILE A 27 25.44 -25.66 1.97
C ILE A 27 25.82 -25.06 0.62
N VAL A 28 24.83 -24.77 -0.21
CA VAL A 28 25.01 -24.04 -1.45
C VAL A 28 24.77 -22.56 -1.20
N ASN A 29 25.80 -21.74 -1.41
CA ASN A 29 25.72 -20.28 -1.35
C ASN A 29 26.39 -19.68 -2.59
N LYS A 30 25.61 -19.31 -3.61
CA LYS A 30 26.14 -19.03 -4.95
C LYS A 30 25.61 -17.71 -5.54
N PRO A 31 26.50 -16.85 -6.09
CA PRO A 31 26.09 -15.73 -6.91
C PRO A 31 25.62 -16.21 -8.29
N ILE A 32 24.49 -15.69 -8.76
CA ILE A 32 23.91 -15.99 -10.07
C ILE A 32 23.66 -14.68 -10.81
N LYS A 33 24.22 -14.57 -12.02
CA LYS A 33 23.93 -13.41 -12.89
C LYS A 33 22.45 -13.36 -13.21
N ARG A 34 21.86 -12.16 -13.16
CA ARG A 34 20.44 -11.91 -13.43
C ARG A 34 19.96 -12.57 -14.73
N SER A 35 20.78 -12.56 -15.79
CA SER A 35 20.45 -13.15 -17.09
C SER A 35 20.37 -14.67 -17.09
N ARG A 36 21.07 -15.34 -16.16
CA ARG A 36 21.11 -16.81 -16.02
C ARG A 36 20.21 -17.32 -14.89
N PHE A 37 19.43 -16.43 -14.27
CA PHE A 37 18.69 -16.76 -13.06
C PHE A 37 17.56 -17.78 -13.31
N LEU A 38 16.77 -17.62 -14.37
CA LEU A 38 15.73 -18.61 -14.69
C LEU A 38 16.32 -19.94 -15.14
N GLU A 39 17.41 -19.92 -15.90
CA GLU A 39 18.10 -21.16 -16.32
C GLU A 39 18.54 -22.00 -15.11
N TYR A 40 18.96 -21.36 -14.01
CA TYR A 40 19.32 -22.07 -12.77
C TYR A 40 18.14 -22.85 -12.16
N PHE A 41 16.91 -22.39 -12.35
CA PHE A 41 15.70 -23.01 -11.81
C PHE A 41 14.99 -23.95 -12.81
N ALA A 42 15.30 -23.86 -14.11
CA ALA A 42 14.58 -24.59 -15.15
C ALA A 42 14.63 -26.12 -15.00
N ASN A 43 15.76 -26.65 -14.55
CA ASN A 43 15.97 -28.10 -14.38
C ASN A 43 15.87 -28.56 -12.92
N ARG A 44 15.35 -27.71 -12.03
CA ARG A 44 15.22 -28.04 -10.60
C ARG A 44 13.83 -28.58 -10.31
N GLU A 45 13.76 -29.55 -9.41
CA GLU A 45 12.49 -29.96 -8.81
C GLU A 45 11.79 -28.78 -8.12
N SER A 46 10.47 -28.89 -7.95
CA SER A 46 9.68 -27.87 -7.25
C SER A 46 10.24 -27.62 -5.86
N CYS A 47 10.48 -26.35 -5.53
CA CYS A 47 11.10 -25.93 -4.27
C CYS A 47 10.31 -24.76 -3.64
N LEU A 48 10.57 -24.51 -2.36
CA LEU A 48 10.00 -23.39 -1.61
C LEU A 48 10.97 -22.22 -1.64
N ILE A 49 10.67 -21.21 -2.45
CA ILE A 49 11.55 -20.06 -2.67
C ILE A 49 11.12 -18.88 -1.81
N GLY A 50 12.02 -18.43 -0.94
CA GLY A 50 11.92 -17.19 -0.19
C GLY A 50 12.61 -16.04 -0.93
N MET A 51 11.94 -14.89 -1.00
CA MET A 51 12.53 -13.62 -1.46
C MET A 51 12.03 -12.48 -0.59
N GLU A 52 12.82 -11.42 -0.41
CA GLU A 52 12.30 -10.20 0.22
C GLU A 52 11.25 -9.52 -0.71
N ALA A 53 10.20 -8.95 -0.12
CA ALA A 53 9.23 -8.14 -0.85
C ALA A 53 9.87 -6.79 -1.25
N CYS A 54 10.45 -6.73 -2.45
CA CYS A 54 11.11 -5.56 -3.03
C CYS A 54 10.58 -5.26 -4.45
N ALA A 55 11.09 -4.20 -5.09
CA ALA A 55 10.61 -3.76 -6.40
C ALA A 55 10.70 -4.85 -7.49
N GLY A 56 11.74 -5.70 -7.45
CA GLY A 56 11.96 -6.75 -8.43
C GLY A 56 11.29 -8.09 -8.12
N SER A 57 10.88 -8.34 -6.87
CA SER A 57 10.54 -9.70 -6.44
C SER A 57 9.18 -10.19 -6.95
N HIS A 58 8.26 -9.29 -7.30
CA HIS A 58 6.99 -9.69 -7.93
C HIS A 58 7.19 -10.30 -9.33
N HIS A 59 8.06 -9.71 -10.16
CA HIS A 59 8.36 -10.24 -11.50
C HIS A 59 8.98 -11.64 -11.39
N TRP A 60 10.04 -11.77 -10.58
CA TRP A 60 10.69 -13.06 -10.37
C TRP A 60 9.78 -14.07 -9.70
N GLY A 61 8.93 -13.64 -8.77
CA GLY A 61 7.96 -14.52 -8.13
C GLY A 61 6.96 -15.10 -9.12
N ARG A 62 6.51 -14.33 -10.12
CA ARG A 62 5.65 -14.86 -11.19
C ARG A 62 6.39 -15.85 -12.09
N GLN A 63 7.59 -15.51 -12.53
CA GLN A 63 8.39 -16.38 -13.40
C GLN A 63 8.70 -17.73 -12.72
N LEU A 64 9.14 -17.70 -11.46
CA LEU A 64 9.42 -18.91 -10.69
C LEU A 64 8.16 -19.73 -10.40
N ALA A 65 7.01 -19.08 -10.16
CA ALA A 65 5.74 -19.77 -10.00
C ALA A 65 5.27 -20.45 -11.29
N GLN A 66 5.48 -19.84 -12.46
CA GLN A 66 5.20 -20.43 -13.77
C GLN A 66 6.05 -21.69 -14.04
N MET A 67 7.25 -21.75 -13.47
CA MET A 67 8.13 -22.93 -13.53
C MET A 67 7.76 -24.01 -12.49
N GLY A 68 6.65 -23.84 -11.76
CA GLY A 68 6.15 -24.83 -10.80
C GLY A 68 6.73 -24.72 -9.38
N HIS A 69 7.49 -23.67 -9.06
CA HIS A 69 8.00 -23.46 -7.71
C HIS A 69 6.98 -22.74 -6.81
N LYS A 70 7.05 -23.01 -5.51
CA LYS A 70 6.25 -22.31 -4.51
C LYS A 70 7.01 -21.08 -4.00
N VAL A 71 6.54 -19.89 -4.35
CA VAL A 71 7.21 -18.64 -3.96
C VAL A 71 6.55 -18.00 -2.74
N ARG A 72 7.36 -17.54 -1.79
CA ARG A 72 6.96 -16.71 -0.65
C ARG A 72 7.76 -15.41 -0.65
N LEU A 73 7.07 -14.30 -0.88
CA LEU A 73 7.66 -12.98 -0.65
C LEU A 73 7.54 -12.63 0.84
N MET A 74 8.61 -12.19 1.46
CA MET A 74 8.66 -11.94 2.90
C MET A 74 8.78 -10.44 3.20
N PRO A 75 8.09 -9.93 4.23
CA PRO A 75 8.28 -8.56 4.68
C PRO A 75 9.76 -8.32 5.08
N PRO A 76 10.38 -7.20 4.66
CA PRO A 76 11.78 -6.89 4.99
C PRO A 76 12.07 -6.92 6.50
N GLN A 77 11.13 -6.43 7.31
CA GLN A 77 11.27 -6.40 8.77
C GLN A 77 11.34 -7.80 9.39
N TYR A 78 10.74 -8.79 8.74
CA TYR A 78 10.76 -10.18 9.21
C TYR A 78 12.10 -10.84 8.87
N VAL A 79 12.59 -10.66 7.64
CA VAL A 79 13.91 -11.15 7.21
C VAL A 79 15.03 -10.55 8.06
N LYS A 80 14.95 -9.24 8.35
CA LYS A 80 15.95 -8.53 9.16
C LYS A 80 16.18 -9.16 10.53
N ALA A 81 15.19 -9.83 11.12
CA ALA A 81 15.35 -10.50 12.42
C ALA A 81 16.32 -11.70 12.36
N PHE A 82 16.62 -12.22 11.17
CA PHE A 82 17.50 -13.36 10.94
C PHE A 82 18.86 -12.96 10.36
N ASN A 83 19.11 -11.66 10.15
CA ASN A 83 20.42 -11.16 9.75
C ASN A 83 21.35 -11.16 10.97
N ILE A 84 22.31 -12.09 10.96
CA ILE A 84 23.32 -12.24 12.01
C ILE A 84 24.67 -11.76 11.45
N GLY A 85 25.27 -10.77 12.09
CA GLY A 85 26.60 -10.26 11.74
C GLY A 85 26.61 -9.11 10.71
N ASN A 86 27.71 -8.99 9.97
CA ASN A 86 27.95 -7.89 9.02
C ASN A 86 27.17 -8.06 7.72
N LYS A 87 26.82 -6.93 7.09
CA LYS A 87 26.08 -6.89 5.83
C LYS A 87 26.86 -7.55 4.68
N LYS A 88 26.33 -8.62 4.12
CA LYS A 88 26.82 -9.34 2.93
C LYS A 88 25.66 -10.04 2.23
N ASP A 89 25.62 -10.04 0.90
CA ASP A 89 24.54 -10.68 0.11
C ASP A 89 24.37 -12.19 0.48
N ALA A 90 25.48 -12.88 0.76
CA ALA A 90 25.48 -14.27 1.24
C ALA A 90 24.79 -14.47 2.60
N ALA A 91 24.88 -13.48 3.48
CA ALA A 91 24.20 -13.48 4.77
C ALA A 91 22.71 -13.14 4.60
N ASP A 92 22.38 -12.18 3.72
CA ASP A 92 21.00 -11.81 3.40
C ASP A 92 20.23 -12.99 2.78
N ALA A 93 20.83 -13.70 1.80
CA ALA A 93 20.22 -14.90 1.22
C ALA A 93 20.02 -16.02 2.25
N ARG A 94 20.95 -16.19 3.19
CA ARG A 94 20.81 -17.15 4.30
C ARG A 94 19.71 -16.74 5.28
N ALA A 95 19.57 -15.46 5.61
CA ALA A 95 18.50 -14.98 6.46
C ALA A 95 17.12 -15.18 5.82
N ILE A 96 17.02 -14.96 4.51
CA ILE A 96 15.82 -15.26 3.73
C ILE A 96 15.54 -16.77 3.75
N TRP A 97 16.55 -17.61 3.55
CA TRP A 97 16.41 -19.07 3.64
C TRP A 97 15.93 -19.52 5.03
N THR A 98 16.44 -18.93 6.11
CA THR A 98 15.97 -19.22 7.47
C THR A 98 14.52 -18.77 7.66
N ALA A 99 14.19 -17.54 7.24
CA ALA A 99 12.87 -16.95 7.44
C ALA A 99 11.76 -17.69 6.67
N VAL A 100 12.03 -18.17 5.45
CA VAL A 100 11.00 -18.81 4.61
C VAL A 100 10.50 -20.15 5.17
N GLN A 101 11.34 -20.80 5.98
CA GLN A 101 11.02 -22.07 6.65
C GLN A 101 10.06 -21.88 7.82
N LEU A 102 9.97 -20.67 8.39
CA LEU A 102 9.11 -20.39 9.51
C LEU A 102 7.66 -20.12 9.05
N ALA A 103 6.72 -20.43 9.93
CA ALA A 103 5.33 -20.01 9.75
C ALA A 103 5.23 -18.50 9.97
N GLY A 104 5.00 -17.75 8.89
CA GLY A 104 4.93 -16.30 8.91
C GLY A 104 4.07 -15.75 7.78
N GLN A 105 3.67 -14.50 7.92
CA GLN A 105 2.86 -13.81 6.92
C GLN A 105 3.71 -13.49 5.69
N SER A 106 3.30 -14.01 4.53
CA SER A 106 3.90 -13.68 3.24
C SER A 106 3.16 -12.54 2.56
N VAL A 107 3.88 -11.77 1.74
CA VAL A 107 3.30 -10.84 0.78
C VAL A 107 2.89 -11.62 -0.46
N ALA A 108 1.65 -11.44 -0.93
CA ALA A 108 1.19 -12.08 -2.15
C ALA A 108 2.03 -11.65 -3.36
N VAL A 109 2.38 -12.60 -4.23
CA VAL A 109 2.93 -12.31 -5.56
C VAL A 109 1.81 -11.69 -6.39
N LYS A 110 1.93 -10.39 -6.68
CA LYS A 110 0.90 -9.64 -7.40
C LYS A 110 0.88 -10.03 -8.88
N THR A 111 -0.31 -9.98 -9.46
CA THR A 111 -0.46 -10.03 -10.93
C THR A 111 0.12 -8.78 -11.58
N GLU A 112 0.35 -8.83 -12.89
CA GLU A 112 0.84 -7.66 -13.62
C GLU A 112 -0.16 -6.50 -13.60
N MET A 113 -1.45 -6.80 -13.70
CA MET A 113 -2.51 -5.80 -13.57
C MET A 113 -2.49 -5.13 -12.19
N GLN A 114 -2.37 -5.91 -11.10
CA GLN A 114 -2.25 -5.36 -9.75
C GLN A 114 -0.99 -4.47 -9.61
N GLN A 115 0.15 -4.89 -10.16
CA GLN A 115 1.35 -4.07 -10.15
C GLN A 115 1.22 -2.79 -10.97
N ALA A 116 0.63 -2.88 -12.17
CA ALA A 116 0.35 -1.73 -13.04
C ALA A 116 -0.55 -0.73 -12.31
N MET A 117 -1.58 -1.21 -11.62
CA MET A 117 -2.47 -0.35 -10.83
C MET A 117 -1.75 0.36 -9.69
N LEU A 118 -0.88 -0.34 -8.95
CA LEU A 118 -0.06 0.30 -7.92
C LEU A 118 0.93 1.31 -8.51
N ALA A 119 1.46 1.07 -9.72
CA ALA A 119 2.29 2.04 -10.43
C ALA A 119 1.50 3.31 -10.79
N LEU A 120 0.26 3.17 -11.29
CA LEU A 120 -0.64 4.30 -11.54
C LEU A 120 -0.91 5.11 -10.27
N HIS A 121 -1.12 4.46 -9.13
CA HIS A 121 -1.26 5.15 -7.84
C HIS A 121 -0.02 5.97 -7.48
N ARG A 122 1.19 5.43 -7.67
CA ARG A 122 2.45 6.14 -7.39
C ARG A 122 2.65 7.34 -8.33
N MET A 123 2.44 7.15 -9.63
CA MET A 123 2.53 8.22 -10.63
C MET A 123 1.54 9.35 -10.31
N ARG A 124 0.28 9.01 -10.00
CA ARG A 124 -0.72 9.99 -9.57
C ARG A 124 -0.27 10.73 -8.30
N GLN A 125 0.25 10.02 -7.31
CA GLN A 125 0.72 10.64 -6.07
C GLN A 125 1.88 11.63 -6.33
N GLN A 126 2.79 11.29 -7.23
CA GLN A 126 3.89 12.15 -7.63
C GLN A 126 3.38 13.44 -8.30
N LEU A 127 2.46 13.32 -9.26
CA LEU A 127 1.85 14.48 -9.92
C LEU A 127 1.11 15.39 -8.94
N VAL A 128 0.37 14.81 -7.97
CA VAL A 128 -0.28 15.60 -6.90
C VAL A 128 0.76 16.34 -6.05
N LYS A 129 1.92 15.72 -5.76
CA LYS A 129 3.01 16.40 -5.05
C LYS A 129 3.59 17.56 -5.86
N PHE A 130 3.86 17.35 -7.16
CA PHE A 130 4.34 18.41 -8.05
C PHE A 130 3.36 19.58 -8.12
N ARG A 131 2.07 19.28 -8.26
CA ARG A 131 1.02 20.30 -8.27
C ARG A 131 0.99 21.11 -6.97
N THR A 132 1.03 20.44 -5.82
CA THR A 132 1.06 21.11 -4.51
C THR A 132 2.34 21.93 -4.32
N MET A 133 3.49 21.41 -4.75
CA MET A 133 4.77 22.12 -4.71
C MET A 133 4.71 23.40 -5.54
N GLN A 134 4.21 23.33 -6.77
CA GLN A 134 4.08 24.48 -7.67
C GLN A 134 3.08 25.52 -7.13
N ILE A 135 1.93 25.09 -6.58
CA ILE A 135 1.00 25.98 -5.87
C ILE A 135 1.70 26.70 -4.71
N ASN A 136 2.44 25.97 -3.88
CA ASN A 136 3.10 26.57 -2.73
C ASN A 136 4.22 27.54 -3.15
N ASN A 137 4.96 27.23 -4.21
CA ASN A 137 5.97 28.11 -4.77
C ASN A 137 5.34 29.41 -5.31
N LEU A 138 4.29 29.33 -6.12
CA LEU A 138 3.53 30.49 -6.59
C LEU A 138 3.04 31.35 -5.44
N ARG A 139 2.43 30.74 -4.41
CA ARG A 139 1.95 31.46 -3.22
C ARG A 139 3.08 32.15 -2.46
N GLY A 140 4.24 31.49 -2.34
CA GLY A 140 5.44 32.07 -1.72
C GLY A 140 5.95 33.28 -2.47
N LEU A 141 6.17 33.16 -3.78
CA LEU A 141 6.67 34.26 -4.63
C LEU A 141 5.70 35.45 -4.64
N LEU A 142 4.40 35.20 -4.75
CA LEU A 142 3.40 36.27 -4.68
C LEU A 142 3.45 37.01 -3.33
N THR A 143 3.73 36.31 -2.23
CA THR A 143 3.85 36.90 -0.89
C THR A 143 5.04 37.86 -0.79
N GLU A 144 6.16 37.60 -1.47
CA GLU A 144 7.32 38.50 -1.52
C GLU A 144 6.95 39.88 -2.12
N TYR A 145 5.93 39.90 -2.97
CA TYR A 145 5.37 41.12 -3.55
C TYR A 145 4.08 41.58 -2.86
N GLY A 146 3.77 41.11 -1.65
CA GLY A 146 2.60 41.57 -0.88
C GLY A 146 1.26 40.98 -1.32
N GLU A 147 1.24 40.02 -2.26
CA GLU A 147 0.04 39.32 -2.71
C GLU A 147 -0.15 38.02 -1.92
N VAL A 148 -0.88 38.09 -0.81
CA VAL A 148 -1.10 36.93 0.06
C VAL A 148 -2.27 36.08 -0.44
N MET A 149 -1.95 34.91 -0.97
CA MET A 149 -2.94 33.99 -1.52
C MET A 149 -3.47 32.97 -0.49
N PRO A 150 -4.79 32.72 -0.44
CA PRO A 150 -5.38 31.71 0.43
C PRO A 150 -4.87 30.30 0.11
N VAL A 151 -4.95 29.40 1.11
CA VAL A 151 -4.47 28.02 0.96
C VAL A 151 -5.41 27.22 0.05
N GLY A 152 -4.83 26.51 -0.91
CA GLY A 152 -5.53 25.52 -1.73
C GLY A 152 -5.64 25.92 -3.19
N ARG A 153 -5.91 24.93 -4.05
CA ARG A 153 -5.89 25.12 -5.51
C ARG A 153 -7.00 26.06 -6.00
N ALA A 154 -8.26 25.77 -5.65
CA ALA A 154 -9.39 26.59 -6.08
C ALA A 154 -9.27 28.03 -5.57
N ALA A 155 -8.80 28.20 -4.35
CA ALA A 155 -8.60 29.52 -3.75
C ALA A 155 -7.50 30.31 -4.48
N LEU A 156 -6.41 29.65 -4.88
CA LEU A 156 -5.37 30.25 -5.74
C LEU A 156 -5.95 30.66 -7.09
N ASP A 157 -6.62 29.74 -7.80
CA ASP A 157 -7.15 30.00 -9.16
C ASP A 157 -8.12 31.20 -9.18
N ASN A 158 -8.95 31.34 -8.14
CA ASN A 158 -9.89 32.45 -8.04
C ASN A 158 -9.22 33.82 -7.85
N GLY A 159 -8.04 33.87 -7.21
CA GLY A 159 -7.37 35.12 -6.84
C GLY A 159 -6.22 35.53 -7.76
N ILE A 160 -5.53 34.55 -8.35
CA ILE A 160 -4.22 34.75 -8.98
C ILE A 160 -4.26 35.64 -10.21
N ALA A 161 -5.32 35.59 -11.02
CA ALA A 161 -5.47 36.48 -12.17
C ALA A 161 -5.53 37.96 -11.76
N SER A 162 -6.28 38.27 -10.70
CA SER A 162 -6.34 39.64 -10.17
C SER A 162 -5.02 40.09 -9.55
N ALA A 163 -4.30 39.18 -8.89
CA ALA A 163 -2.98 39.45 -8.35
C ALA A 163 -1.98 39.78 -9.46
N PHE A 164 -1.96 38.98 -10.53
CA PHE A 164 -1.12 39.27 -11.69
C PHE A 164 -1.42 40.60 -12.36
N ALA A 165 -2.70 41.02 -12.44
CA ALA A 165 -3.06 42.33 -12.97
C ALA A 165 -2.42 43.46 -12.16
N ARG A 166 -2.57 43.45 -10.83
CA ARG A 166 -1.96 44.44 -9.93
C ARG A 166 -0.44 44.42 -9.96
N LEU A 167 0.16 43.23 -10.02
CA LEU A 167 1.61 43.09 -10.07
C LEU A 167 2.19 43.57 -11.41
N ALA A 168 1.47 43.38 -12.51
CA ALA A 168 1.92 43.81 -13.84
C ALA A 168 2.03 45.34 -13.98
N GLU A 169 1.33 46.11 -13.16
CA GLU A 169 1.43 47.59 -13.15
C GLU A 169 2.78 48.08 -12.62
N ARG A 170 3.50 47.27 -11.83
CA ARG A 170 4.69 47.72 -11.09
C ARG A 170 5.89 46.79 -11.14
N LEU A 171 5.75 45.57 -11.69
CA LEU A 171 6.83 44.60 -11.79
C LEU A 171 7.21 44.33 -13.26
N PRO A 172 8.47 43.92 -13.53
CA PRO A 172 8.91 43.58 -14.89
C PRO A 172 8.04 42.50 -15.55
N ALA A 173 7.71 42.69 -16.83
CA ALA A 173 6.89 41.75 -17.60
C ALA A 173 7.46 40.32 -17.58
N VAL A 174 8.79 40.17 -17.65
CA VAL A 174 9.48 38.87 -17.60
C VAL A 174 9.09 38.03 -16.38
N LEU A 175 8.93 38.67 -15.21
CA LEU A 175 8.52 37.96 -13.99
C LEU A 175 7.05 37.55 -14.08
N ILE A 176 6.18 38.45 -14.52
CA ILE A 176 4.74 38.19 -14.64
C ILE A 176 4.47 37.05 -15.63
N ASP A 177 5.14 37.07 -16.77
CA ASP A 177 4.99 36.03 -17.79
C ASP A 177 5.50 34.67 -17.28
N THR A 178 6.65 34.65 -16.58
CA THR A 178 7.16 33.43 -15.93
C THR A 178 6.18 32.88 -14.88
N LEU A 179 5.57 33.74 -14.05
CA LEU A 179 4.57 33.33 -13.06
C LEU A 179 3.30 32.78 -13.73
N ARG A 180 2.85 33.38 -14.85
CA ARG A 180 1.72 32.88 -15.65
C ARG A 180 2.01 31.51 -16.24
N GLU A 181 3.21 31.27 -16.76
CA GLU A 181 3.63 29.96 -17.27
C GLU A 181 3.56 28.89 -16.18
N GLN A 182 4.06 29.19 -14.97
CA GLN A 182 3.97 28.29 -13.82
C GLN A 182 2.52 28.01 -13.41
N TRP A 183 1.64 29.02 -13.44
CA TRP A 183 0.23 28.84 -13.16
C TRP A 183 -0.45 27.96 -14.23
N ASN A 184 -0.20 28.22 -15.51
CA ASN A 184 -0.72 27.43 -16.63
C ASN A 184 -0.25 25.98 -16.58
N GLY A 185 0.97 25.73 -16.12
CA GLY A 185 1.51 24.38 -15.89
C GLY A 185 0.65 23.53 -14.95
N LEU A 186 -0.07 24.13 -14.01
CA LEU A 186 -0.96 23.41 -13.10
C LEU A 186 -2.11 22.69 -13.84
N ALA A 187 -2.64 23.28 -14.92
CA ALA A 187 -3.69 22.66 -15.73
C ALA A 187 -3.19 21.38 -16.42
N THR A 188 -1.93 21.38 -16.87
CA THR A 188 -1.29 20.18 -17.44
C THR A 188 -1.19 19.07 -16.41
N LEU A 189 -0.77 19.39 -15.18
CA LEU A 189 -0.72 18.42 -14.08
C LEU A 189 -2.10 17.86 -13.74
N ASP A 190 -3.14 18.69 -13.71
CA ASP A 190 -4.52 18.23 -13.49
C ASP A 190 -5.00 17.29 -14.58
N HIS A 191 -4.72 17.60 -15.85
CA HIS A 191 -5.08 16.75 -16.97
C HIS A 191 -4.40 15.37 -16.86
N GLN A 192 -3.10 15.34 -16.52
CA GLN A 192 -2.37 14.08 -16.33
C GLN A 192 -2.91 13.27 -15.15
N ILE A 193 -3.23 13.91 -14.01
CA ILE A 193 -3.87 13.27 -12.86
C ILE A 193 -5.23 12.68 -13.27
N GLY A 194 -6.06 13.47 -13.95
CA GLY A 194 -7.37 13.06 -14.43
C GLY A 194 -7.31 11.90 -15.45
N ALA A 195 -6.30 11.87 -16.31
CA ALA A 195 -6.04 10.77 -17.22
C ALA A 195 -5.71 9.46 -16.48
N ILE A 196 -4.88 9.52 -15.43
CA ILE A 196 -4.61 8.34 -14.59
C ILE A 196 -5.88 7.88 -13.87
N GLU A 197 -6.67 8.80 -13.32
CA GLU A 197 -7.93 8.45 -12.65
C GLU A 197 -8.98 7.86 -13.60
N ARG A 198 -8.99 8.28 -14.89
CA ARG A 198 -9.82 7.63 -15.91
C ARG A 198 -9.43 6.17 -16.11
N ARG A 199 -8.14 5.88 -16.29
CA ARG A 199 -7.64 4.49 -16.41
C ARG A 199 -7.98 3.64 -15.18
N MET A 200 -7.87 4.22 -13.97
CA MET A 200 -8.32 3.57 -12.73
C MET A 200 -9.83 3.27 -12.74
N ARG A 201 -10.66 4.17 -13.27
CA ARG A 201 -12.11 3.95 -13.39
C ARG A 201 -12.44 2.81 -14.35
N ASP A 202 -11.71 2.70 -15.45
CA ASP A 202 -11.95 1.63 -16.43
C ASP A 202 -11.65 0.27 -15.81
N TRP A 203 -10.54 0.11 -15.08
CA TRP A 203 -10.29 -1.11 -14.32
C TRP A 203 -11.39 -1.40 -13.28
N LYS A 204 -11.90 -0.38 -12.58
CA LYS A 204 -13.05 -0.54 -11.66
C LYS A 204 -14.31 -1.06 -12.38
N LYS A 205 -14.54 -0.71 -13.65
CA LYS A 205 -15.70 -1.21 -14.42
C LYS A 205 -15.54 -2.68 -14.84
N GLU A 206 -14.32 -3.20 -14.89
CA GLU A 206 -14.05 -4.56 -15.32
C GLU A 206 -13.92 -5.52 -14.12
N ASP A 207 -13.27 -5.06 -13.05
CA ASP A 207 -12.89 -5.91 -11.93
C ASP A 207 -14.01 -6.02 -10.87
N ARG A 208 -14.53 -7.25 -10.70
CA ARG A 208 -15.62 -7.56 -9.75
C ARG A 208 -15.24 -7.27 -8.30
N ALA A 209 -13.98 -7.51 -7.92
CA ALA A 209 -13.50 -7.29 -6.56
C ALA A 209 -13.47 -5.79 -6.23
N VAL A 210 -13.00 -4.97 -7.19
CA VAL A 210 -12.98 -3.50 -7.04
C VAL A 210 -14.42 -2.94 -6.95
N LYS A 211 -15.36 -3.47 -7.73
CA LYS A 211 -16.78 -3.10 -7.63
C LYS A 211 -17.36 -3.42 -6.26
N ALA A 212 -17.20 -4.67 -5.81
CA ALA A 212 -17.78 -5.14 -4.55
C ALA A 212 -17.34 -4.30 -3.35
N ILE A 213 -16.05 -3.98 -3.24
CA ILE A 213 -15.59 -3.16 -2.10
C ILE A 213 -15.87 -1.67 -2.26
N SER A 214 -16.16 -1.18 -3.48
CA SER A 214 -16.52 0.22 -3.71
C SER A 214 -17.89 0.59 -3.12
N GLU A 215 -18.72 -0.39 -2.80
CA GLU A 215 -20.02 -0.18 -2.16
C GLU A 215 -19.89 0.14 -0.67
N ILE A 216 -18.74 -0.17 -0.06
CA ILE A 216 -18.48 0.14 1.34
C ILE A 216 -18.40 1.66 1.52
N PRO A 217 -19.18 2.27 2.44
CA PRO A 217 -19.11 3.69 2.72
C PRO A 217 -17.67 4.13 3.05
N GLY A 218 -17.19 5.14 2.33
CA GLY A 218 -15.82 5.66 2.45
C GLY A 218 -14.79 4.98 1.54
N VAL A 219 -15.14 3.91 0.83
CA VAL A 219 -14.26 3.26 -0.16
C VAL A 219 -14.56 3.80 -1.55
N GLY A 220 -13.93 4.95 -1.87
CA GLY A 220 -13.98 5.54 -3.21
C GLY A 220 -13.04 4.84 -4.20
N LEU A 221 -13.00 5.35 -5.45
CA LEU A 221 -12.17 4.83 -6.54
C LEU A 221 -10.74 4.49 -6.09
N LEU A 222 -10.03 5.47 -5.53
CA LEU A 222 -8.63 5.30 -5.15
C LEU A 222 -8.44 4.23 -4.07
N THR A 223 -9.33 4.20 -3.08
CA THR A 223 -9.26 3.23 -1.98
C THR A 223 -9.56 1.82 -2.50
N ALA A 224 -10.57 1.66 -3.35
CA ALA A 224 -10.95 0.37 -3.91
C ALA A 224 -9.82 -0.22 -4.77
N THR A 225 -9.33 0.54 -5.75
CA THR A 225 -8.29 0.07 -6.66
C THR A 225 -6.98 -0.20 -5.91
N ALA A 226 -6.59 0.66 -4.96
CA ALA A 226 -5.40 0.43 -4.16
C ALA A 226 -5.54 -0.80 -3.25
N ALA A 227 -6.71 -1.01 -2.64
CA ALA A 227 -6.93 -2.13 -1.73
C ALA A 227 -6.83 -3.48 -2.47
N VAL A 228 -7.53 -3.65 -3.60
CA VAL A 228 -7.46 -4.89 -4.41
C VAL A 228 -6.05 -5.12 -4.94
N ALA A 229 -5.40 -4.07 -5.44
CA ALA A 229 -4.05 -4.19 -5.98
C ALA A 229 -2.99 -4.49 -4.91
N MET A 230 -3.15 -3.97 -3.69
CA MET A 230 -2.21 -4.16 -2.59
C MET A 230 -2.38 -5.51 -1.90
N ILE A 231 -3.63 -5.90 -1.62
CA ILE A 231 -3.93 -7.14 -0.89
C ILE A 231 -3.51 -8.37 -1.70
N GLY A 232 -3.62 -8.32 -3.03
CA GLY A 232 -3.35 -9.46 -3.89
C GLY A 232 -4.40 -10.54 -3.64
N ASP A 233 -3.96 -11.69 -3.11
CA ASP A 233 -4.86 -12.72 -2.62
C ASP A 233 -5.30 -12.42 -1.18
N ALA A 234 -6.58 -12.12 -0.99
CA ALA A 234 -7.15 -11.86 0.33
C ALA A 234 -7.09 -13.08 1.27
N LYS A 235 -7.08 -14.30 0.72
CA LYS A 235 -6.99 -15.55 1.50
C LYS A 235 -5.59 -15.77 2.09
N ALA A 236 -4.59 -14.99 1.66
CA ALA A 236 -3.26 -14.98 2.29
C ALA A 236 -3.29 -14.44 3.73
N PHE A 237 -4.36 -13.76 4.13
CA PHE A 237 -4.59 -13.31 5.50
C PHE A 237 -5.61 -14.24 6.18
N ARG A 238 -5.31 -14.66 7.41
CA ARG A 238 -6.16 -15.53 8.26
C ARG A 238 -7.45 -14.84 8.69
N SER A 239 -7.44 -13.52 8.80
CA SER A 239 -8.61 -12.74 9.21
C SER A 239 -8.52 -11.28 8.80
N GLY A 240 -9.66 -10.59 8.79
CA GLY A 240 -9.69 -9.14 8.59
C GLY A 240 -8.92 -8.37 9.67
N ARG A 241 -8.77 -8.94 10.88
CA ARG A 241 -7.92 -8.34 11.93
C ARG A 241 -6.45 -8.37 11.53
N GLU A 242 -5.99 -9.47 10.93
CA GLU A 242 -4.63 -9.59 10.42
C GLU A 242 -4.40 -8.62 9.25
N PHE A 243 -5.36 -8.49 8.34
CA PHE A 243 -5.28 -7.48 7.28
C PHE A 243 -5.20 -6.06 7.84
N ALA A 244 -6.09 -5.69 8.78
CA ALA A 244 -6.03 -4.37 9.43
C ALA A 244 -4.71 -4.12 10.18
N ALA A 245 -4.12 -5.17 10.78
CA ALA A 245 -2.81 -5.11 11.40
C ALA A 245 -1.69 -4.86 10.38
N SER A 246 -1.76 -5.53 9.22
CA SER A 246 -0.79 -5.38 8.13
C SER A 246 -0.78 -3.97 7.52
N VAL A 247 -1.92 -3.26 7.55
CA VAL A 247 -2.05 -1.86 7.11
C VAL A 247 -1.70 -0.87 8.24
N GLY A 248 -1.48 -1.36 9.45
CA GLY A 248 -1.07 -0.55 10.60
C GLY A 248 -2.19 0.25 11.25
N LEU A 249 -3.43 -0.23 11.14
CA LEU A 249 -4.64 0.37 11.72
C LEU A 249 -5.00 -0.21 13.10
N VAL A 250 -4.12 -1.01 13.70
CA VAL A 250 -4.29 -1.60 15.03
C VAL A 250 -3.43 -0.86 16.05
N PRO A 251 -3.82 -0.82 17.34
CA PRO A 251 -2.99 -0.23 18.39
C PRO A 251 -1.60 -0.87 18.46
N LYS A 252 -0.58 -0.05 18.69
CA LYS A 252 0.72 -0.54 19.16
C LYS A 252 0.56 -1.02 20.61
N GLN A 253 1.27 -2.09 20.95
CA GLN A 253 1.28 -2.65 22.29
C GLN A 253 2.71 -2.65 22.85
N THR A 254 2.85 -2.31 24.13
CA THR A 254 4.10 -2.42 24.90
C THR A 254 3.77 -2.96 26.28
N GLY A 255 4.70 -3.67 26.90
CA GLY A 255 4.46 -4.27 28.21
C GLY A 255 5.52 -5.30 28.60
N SER A 256 5.77 -5.41 29.90
CA SER A 256 6.55 -6.48 30.53
C SER A 256 5.85 -6.89 31.83
N GLY A 257 6.09 -8.12 32.29
CA GLY A 257 5.59 -8.60 33.59
C GLY A 257 4.05 -8.59 33.74
N GLY A 258 3.31 -9.00 32.69
CA GLY A 258 1.84 -9.11 32.74
C GLY A 258 1.04 -7.81 32.53
N LYS A 259 1.71 -6.66 32.39
CA LYS A 259 1.05 -5.38 32.08
C LYS A 259 1.00 -5.15 30.56
N ILE A 260 -0.20 -4.93 30.00
CA ILE A 260 -0.38 -4.56 28.59
C ILE A 260 -0.77 -3.09 28.51
N GLN A 261 0.08 -2.28 27.86
CA GLN A 261 -0.22 -0.89 27.55
C GLN A 261 -0.52 -0.74 26.05
N LEU A 262 -1.70 -0.19 25.73
CA LEU A 262 -2.07 0.16 24.35
C LEU A 262 -1.67 1.61 24.08
N LEU A 263 -1.01 1.85 22.94
CA LEU A 263 -0.59 3.17 22.49
C LEU A 263 -1.41 3.61 21.25
N GLY A 264 -0.93 4.62 20.52
CA GLY A 264 -1.47 4.96 19.21
C GLY A 264 -1.38 3.80 18.21
N ILE A 265 -1.96 3.98 17.01
CA ILE A 265 -1.87 2.96 15.96
C ILE A 265 -0.43 2.61 15.61
N SER A 266 -0.17 1.36 15.23
CA SER A 266 1.17 0.85 14.97
C SER A 266 1.87 1.54 13.80
N LYS A 267 1.10 2.07 12.83
CA LYS A 267 1.59 2.66 11.57
C LYS A 267 2.51 1.73 10.76
N ARG A 268 2.53 0.43 11.07
CA ARG A 268 3.28 -0.58 10.32
C ARG A 268 2.64 -0.82 8.94
N GLY A 269 3.43 -1.31 7.99
CA GLY A 269 2.97 -1.60 6.62
C GLY A 269 2.67 -0.36 5.77
N ASP A 270 1.75 -0.52 4.81
CA ASP A 270 1.59 0.44 3.71
C ASP A 270 0.95 1.77 4.14
N THR A 271 1.72 2.85 4.05
CA THR A 271 1.29 4.20 4.44
C THR A 271 0.25 4.78 3.47
N TYR A 272 0.30 4.41 2.20
CA TYR A 272 -0.60 4.95 1.18
C TYR A 272 -2.02 4.41 1.36
N LEU A 273 -2.19 3.09 1.43
CA LEU A 273 -3.48 2.45 1.67
C LEU A 273 -4.08 2.88 3.02
N ARG A 274 -3.25 2.98 4.07
CA ARG A 274 -3.69 3.50 5.38
C ARG A 274 -4.22 4.93 5.26
N THR A 275 -3.51 5.79 4.55
CA THR A 275 -3.94 7.18 4.30
C THR A 275 -5.28 7.22 3.59
N LEU A 276 -5.46 6.42 2.52
CA LEU A 276 -6.73 6.33 1.78
C LEU A 276 -7.90 5.87 2.65
N LEU A 277 -7.70 4.83 3.47
CA LEU A 277 -8.73 4.33 4.40
C LEU A 277 -9.11 5.37 5.45
N VAL A 278 -8.12 6.08 6.02
CA VAL A 278 -8.36 7.14 7.01
C VAL A 278 -9.10 8.33 6.39
N HIS A 279 -8.75 8.74 5.17
CA HIS A 279 -9.48 9.80 4.47
C HIS A 279 -10.91 9.37 4.08
N GLY A 280 -11.07 8.13 3.63
CA GLY A 280 -12.38 7.53 3.36
C GLY A 280 -13.29 7.55 4.58
N ALA A 281 -12.78 7.02 5.71
CA ALA A 281 -13.47 7.06 6.99
C ALA A 281 -13.80 8.49 7.42
N ARG A 282 -12.85 9.43 7.30
CA ARG A 282 -13.06 10.84 7.65
C ARG A 282 -14.20 11.48 6.85
N SER A 283 -14.30 11.14 5.56
CA SER A 283 -15.40 11.61 4.70
C SER A 283 -16.75 11.10 5.18
N VAL A 284 -16.84 9.82 5.56
CA VAL A 284 -18.07 9.23 6.10
C VAL A 284 -18.50 9.95 7.38
N VAL A 285 -17.61 10.05 8.36
CA VAL A 285 -17.90 10.70 9.66
C VAL A 285 -18.34 12.15 9.48
N LYS A 286 -17.69 12.91 8.57
CA LYS A 286 -18.07 14.31 8.30
C LYS A 286 -19.42 14.44 7.60
N SER A 287 -19.71 13.56 6.64
CA SER A 287 -20.93 13.66 5.84
C SER A 287 -22.20 13.36 6.62
N ARG A 288 -22.13 12.53 7.68
CA ARG A 288 -23.26 12.00 8.46
C ARG A 288 -24.34 11.26 7.64
N LYS A 289 -24.11 11.03 6.34
CA LYS A 289 -25.07 10.36 5.42
C LYS A 289 -25.17 8.85 5.65
N HIS A 290 -24.11 8.23 6.15
CA HIS A 290 -24.02 6.79 6.38
C HIS A 290 -23.60 6.53 7.82
N THR A 291 -24.53 6.75 8.73
CA THR A 291 -24.28 6.58 10.16
C THR A 291 -25.04 5.36 10.64
N ASP A 292 -24.32 4.27 10.88
CA ASP A 292 -24.89 3.14 11.58
C ASP A 292 -24.92 3.41 13.09
N ARG A 293 -25.75 2.66 13.83
CA ARG A 293 -25.89 2.78 15.29
C ARG A 293 -24.54 2.70 16.02
N TRP A 294 -23.60 1.90 15.49
CA TRP A 294 -22.25 1.79 16.06
C TRP A 294 -21.47 3.10 15.91
N LEU A 295 -21.52 3.76 14.76
CA LEU A 295 -20.82 5.00 14.48
C LEU A 295 -21.39 6.16 15.31
N GLU A 296 -22.71 6.23 15.48
CA GLU A 296 -23.36 7.21 16.38
C GLU A 296 -22.84 7.06 17.81
N GLN A 297 -22.87 5.83 18.32
CA GLN A 297 -22.46 5.51 19.68
C GLN A 297 -20.99 5.83 19.97
N ILE A 298 -20.08 5.50 19.06
CA ILE A 298 -18.65 5.79 19.27
C ILE A 298 -18.36 7.29 19.13
N THR A 299 -19.10 8.00 18.27
CA THR A 299 -18.93 9.45 18.08
C THR A 299 -19.29 10.23 19.34
N GLN A 300 -20.28 9.77 20.11
CA GLN A 300 -20.66 10.37 21.38
C GLN A 300 -19.61 10.18 22.48
N ARG A 301 -18.80 9.11 22.41
CA ARG A 301 -17.91 8.69 23.51
C ARG A 301 -16.43 8.96 23.26
N ARG A 302 -16.03 9.22 22.01
CA ARG A 302 -14.61 9.28 21.62
C ARG A 302 -14.29 10.50 20.75
N PRO A 303 -13.07 11.06 20.85
CA PRO A 303 -12.65 12.16 20.00
C PRO A 303 -12.72 11.83 18.51
N PHE A 304 -12.98 12.84 17.67
CA PHE A 304 -13.18 12.70 16.23
C PHE A 304 -12.12 11.83 15.52
N ASN A 305 -10.83 12.09 15.76
CA ASN A 305 -9.76 11.33 15.11
C ASN A 305 -9.70 9.87 15.54
N VAL A 306 -10.13 9.54 16.76
CA VAL A 306 -10.24 8.15 17.24
C VAL A 306 -11.37 7.43 16.51
N VAL A 307 -12.51 8.11 16.33
CA VAL A 307 -13.66 7.57 15.58
C VAL A 307 -13.27 7.28 14.13
N VAL A 308 -12.59 8.23 13.47
CA VAL A 308 -12.11 8.07 12.09
C VAL A 308 -11.20 6.84 11.96
N VAL A 309 -10.24 6.66 12.87
CA VAL A 309 -9.33 5.51 12.85
C VAL A 309 -10.07 4.20 13.15
N ALA A 310 -11.02 4.21 14.07
CA ALA A 310 -11.85 3.04 14.36
C ALA A 310 -12.69 2.62 13.14
N LEU A 311 -13.28 3.59 12.44
CA LEU A 311 -14.02 3.34 11.21
C LEU A 311 -13.09 2.85 10.09
N ALA A 312 -11.90 3.42 9.92
CA ALA A 312 -10.91 2.93 8.96
C ALA A 312 -10.50 1.47 9.24
N ASN A 313 -10.34 1.10 10.51
CA ASN A 313 -10.10 -0.30 10.91
C ASN A 313 -11.27 -1.21 10.55
N LYS A 314 -12.52 -0.77 10.83
CA LYS A 314 -13.74 -1.49 10.44
C LYS A 314 -13.80 -1.68 8.92
N MET A 315 -13.57 -0.62 8.12
CA MET A 315 -13.52 -0.67 6.66
C MET A 315 -12.48 -1.67 6.16
N ALA A 316 -11.26 -1.66 6.71
CA ALA A 316 -10.22 -2.64 6.32
C ALA A 316 -10.68 -4.08 6.55
N ARG A 317 -11.31 -4.36 7.69
CA ARG A 317 -11.84 -5.69 8.02
C ARG A 317 -12.97 -6.10 7.08
N THR A 318 -13.86 -5.17 6.74
CA THR A 318 -14.95 -5.39 5.77
C THR A 318 -14.42 -5.66 4.37
N ILE A 319 -13.43 -4.88 3.90
CA ILE A 319 -12.74 -5.11 2.62
C ILE A 319 -12.21 -6.55 2.58
N TRP A 320 -11.45 -6.97 3.60
CA TRP A 320 -10.93 -8.33 3.65
C TRP A 320 -12.04 -9.38 3.60
N ALA A 321 -13.12 -9.20 4.37
CA ALA A 321 -14.21 -10.18 4.43
C ALA A 321 -14.91 -10.35 3.08
N ILE A 322 -15.18 -9.25 2.38
CA ILE A 322 -15.76 -9.26 1.03
C ILE A 322 -14.83 -9.99 0.05
N LEU A 323 -13.53 -9.67 0.07
CA LEU A 323 -12.57 -10.22 -0.88
C LEU A 323 -12.22 -11.69 -0.61
N ALA A 324 -12.08 -12.08 0.66
CA ALA A 324 -11.69 -13.44 1.03
C ALA A 324 -12.84 -14.45 0.86
N HIS A 325 -14.09 -14.02 1.08
CA HIS A 325 -15.28 -14.86 0.99
C HIS A 325 -16.08 -14.65 -0.29
N ASP A 326 -15.64 -13.73 -1.14
CA ASP A 326 -16.24 -13.44 -2.42
C ASP A 326 -17.73 -13.03 -2.38
N ARG A 327 -18.06 -12.15 -1.42
CA ARG A 327 -19.46 -11.75 -1.14
C ARG A 327 -19.73 -10.29 -1.50
N PRO A 328 -20.96 -9.94 -1.93
CA PRO A 328 -21.34 -8.54 -2.09
C PRO A 328 -21.34 -7.80 -0.75
N TYR A 329 -21.20 -6.48 -0.77
CA TYR A 329 -21.35 -5.68 0.43
C TYR A 329 -22.81 -5.64 0.85
N GLN A 330 -23.07 -5.80 2.15
CA GLN A 330 -24.40 -5.74 2.73
C GLN A 330 -24.39 -4.70 3.86
N ASN A 331 -25.06 -3.57 3.65
CA ASN A 331 -25.08 -2.47 4.63
C ASN A 331 -25.68 -2.89 5.98
N ALA A 332 -26.71 -3.73 5.97
CA ALA A 332 -27.39 -4.22 7.18
C ALA A 332 -26.70 -5.42 7.85
N PHE A 333 -25.52 -5.85 7.37
CA PHE A 333 -24.88 -7.05 7.87
C PHE A 333 -24.31 -6.84 9.28
N ASN A 334 -24.88 -7.57 10.24
CA ASN A 334 -24.37 -7.64 11.60
C ASN A 334 -23.51 -8.89 11.77
N SER A 335 -22.21 -8.70 12.00
CA SER A 335 -21.32 -9.80 12.35
C SER A 335 -21.75 -10.40 13.68
N VAL A 336 -22.27 -11.62 13.65
CA VAL A 336 -22.47 -12.42 14.86
C VAL A 336 -21.08 -12.78 15.40
N ARG A 337 -20.85 -12.60 16.71
CA ARG A 337 -19.60 -13.07 17.32
C ARG A 337 -19.61 -14.61 17.25
N PRO A 338 -18.54 -15.26 16.75
CA PRO A 338 -18.46 -16.71 16.82
C PRO A 338 -18.67 -17.16 18.26
N ASN A 339 -19.60 -18.10 18.47
CA ASN A 339 -19.83 -18.68 19.79
C ASN A 339 -18.54 -19.43 20.20
N PRO A 340 -17.86 -19.07 21.31
CA PRO A 340 -16.64 -19.76 21.73
C PRO A 340 -16.82 -21.27 21.94
N SER A 341 -18.08 -21.70 22.12
CA SER A 341 -18.47 -23.08 22.43
C SER A 341 -18.95 -23.89 21.22
N ALA A 342 -18.94 -23.34 20.00
CA ALA A 342 -19.36 -24.10 18.81
C ALA A 342 -18.24 -25.09 18.41
N PRO A 343 -18.53 -26.39 18.22
CA PRO A 343 -17.55 -27.33 17.70
C PRO A 343 -17.10 -26.87 16.31
N LEU A 344 -15.79 -26.94 16.06
CA LEU A 344 -15.20 -26.69 14.75
C LEU A 344 -15.76 -27.76 13.79
N ALA A 345 -16.58 -27.34 12.84
CA ALA A 345 -17.07 -28.18 11.74
C ALA A 345 -16.03 -28.30 10.62
#